data_AF-A0A820GQU9-F1
#
_entry.id   AF-A0A820GQU9-F1
#
_cell.length_a   1.000
_cell.length_b   1.000
_cell.length_c   1.000
_cell.angle_alpha   90.00
_cell.angle_beta   90.00
_cell.angle_gamma   90.00
#
_symmetry.space_group_name_H-M   'P 1'
#
loop_
_entity.id
_entity.type
_entity.pdbx_description
1 polymer ?
#
loop_
_entity_poly.entity_id
_entity_poly.type
_entity_poly.pdbx_seq_one_letter_code
_entity_poly.pdbx_strand_id
1 'polypeptide(L)'
;MAGTYDIEEKRIIDRIKCIAFREARDAGATFLDRHWVAKKVHRSVQFVTDWWKKPYDQCFVDYSNTGRKLKLSQASQDIILKASGRQRKSCSVVAKEIAEKQQEYVTRRTINNYRHREGLKPFHIIPKPLKSETHISNRLWLCD
;
A
#
# COMPACT_ATOMS: atom_id res chain seq x y z
N MET A 1 -16.69 -17.64 26.17
CA MET A 1 -17.51 -17.90 24.96
C MET A 1 -16.68 -17.56 23.75
N ALA A 2 -16.36 -18.54 22.90
CA ALA A 2 -15.53 -18.34 21.72
C ALA A 2 -16.27 -17.43 20.73
N GLY A 3 -15.77 -16.20 20.53
CA GLY A 3 -16.25 -15.34 19.46
C GLY A 3 -15.97 -16.02 18.14
N THR A 4 -17.01 -16.48 17.44
CA THR A 4 -16.87 -17.02 16.09
C THR A 4 -16.33 -15.92 15.19
N TYR A 5 -15.04 -16.00 14.87
CA TYR A 5 -14.39 -15.06 13.96
C TYR A 5 -15.15 -15.02 12.62
N ASP A 6 -15.36 -13.80 12.14
CA ASP A 6 -15.95 -13.52 10.84
C ASP A 6 -14.93 -13.89 9.75
N ILE A 7 -14.92 -15.17 9.38
CA ILE A 7 -14.02 -15.74 8.38
C ILE A 7 -14.50 -15.42 6.97
N GLU A 8 -13.57 -15.21 6.03
CA GLU A 8 -13.88 -14.80 4.66
C GLU A 8 -14.73 -15.86 3.92
N GLU A 9 -14.54 -17.14 4.21
CA GLU A 9 -15.39 -18.23 3.66
C GLU A 9 -16.87 -18.05 3.99
N LYS A 10 -17.19 -17.65 5.24
CA LYS A 10 -18.57 -17.36 5.63
C LYS A 10 -19.11 -16.13 4.91
N ARG A 11 -18.27 -15.10 4.71
CA ARG A 11 -18.66 -13.91 3.94
C ARG A 11 -18.98 -14.24 2.49
N ILE A 12 -18.23 -15.15 1.85
CA ILE A 12 -18.53 -15.60 0.47
C ILE A 12 -19.91 -16.25 0.42
N ILE A 13 -20.20 -17.18 1.34
CA ILE A 13 -21.52 -17.82 1.45
C ILE A 13 -22.62 -16.77 1.67
N ASP A 14 -22.38 -15.80 2.53
CA ASP A 14 -23.33 -14.72 2.82
C ASP A 14 -23.61 -13.83 1.60
N ARG A 15 -22.57 -13.51 0.80
CA ARG A 15 -22.72 -12.77 -0.47
C ARG A 15 -23.56 -13.56 -1.47
N ILE A 16 -23.26 -14.85 -1.63
CA ILE A 16 -24.02 -15.76 -2.52
C ILE A 16 -25.49 -15.81 -2.12
N LYS A 17 -25.77 -15.95 -0.81
CA LYS A 17 -27.15 -15.94 -0.29
C LYS A 17 -27.86 -14.63 -0.61
N CYS A 18 -27.20 -13.48 -0.46
CA CYS A 18 -27.80 -12.19 -0.80
C CYS A 18 -28.23 -12.12 -2.27
N ILE A 19 -27.39 -12.62 -3.19
CA ILE A 19 -27.72 -12.66 -4.62
C ILE A 19 -28.86 -13.64 -4.90
N ALA A 20 -28.80 -14.85 -4.33
CA ALA A 20 -29.85 -15.85 -4.50
C ALA A 20 -31.22 -15.35 -4.00
N PHE A 21 -31.27 -14.65 -2.86
CA PHE A 21 -32.52 -14.07 -2.35
C PHE A 21 -33.05 -12.94 -3.22
N ARG A 22 -32.17 -12.16 -3.87
CA ARG A 22 -32.60 -11.19 -4.87
C ARG A 22 -33.22 -11.91 -6.06
N GLU A 23 -32.58 -12.94 -6.60
CA GLU A 23 -33.10 -13.68 -7.76
C GLU A 23 -34.45 -14.32 -7.45
N ALA A 24 -34.61 -14.88 -6.24
CA ALA A 24 -35.91 -15.38 -5.78
C ALA A 24 -36.97 -14.27 -5.69
N ARG A 25 -36.59 -13.07 -5.23
CA ARG A 25 -37.48 -11.91 -5.20
C ARG A 25 -37.92 -11.49 -6.60
N ASP A 26 -36.96 -11.40 -7.53
CA ASP A 26 -37.19 -11.01 -8.92
C ASP A 26 -38.04 -12.07 -9.65
N ALA A 27 -37.93 -13.34 -9.25
CA ALA A 27 -38.79 -14.45 -9.70
C ALA A 27 -40.19 -14.48 -9.05
N GLY A 28 -40.52 -13.53 -8.18
CA GLY A 28 -41.88 -13.35 -7.63
C GLY A 28 -42.02 -13.53 -6.12
N ALA A 29 -40.96 -13.87 -5.38
CA ALA A 29 -40.99 -13.89 -3.92
C ALA A 29 -40.89 -12.46 -3.34
N THR A 30 -41.91 -11.64 -3.61
CA THR A 30 -41.93 -10.19 -3.33
C THR A 30 -41.83 -9.83 -1.85
N PHE A 31 -42.12 -10.76 -0.94
CA PHE A 31 -41.93 -10.61 0.51
C PHE A 31 -40.46 -10.53 0.94
N LEU A 32 -39.52 -10.93 0.07
CA LEU A 32 -38.09 -10.84 0.33
C LEU A 32 -37.62 -9.39 0.21
N ASP A 33 -37.58 -8.69 1.33
CA ASP A 33 -36.97 -7.37 1.43
C ASP A 33 -35.52 -7.43 1.96
N ARG A 34 -34.78 -6.33 1.81
CA ARG A 34 -33.37 -6.28 2.24
C ARG A 34 -33.21 -6.45 3.75
N HIS A 35 -34.18 -6.01 4.55
CA HIS A 35 -34.16 -6.15 6.00
C HIS A 35 -34.33 -7.61 6.43
N TRP A 36 -35.25 -8.32 5.78
CA TRP A 36 -35.47 -9.74 6.01
C TRP A 36 -34.22 -10.55 5.66
N VAL A 37 -33.60 -10.27 4.51
CA VAL A 37 -32.34 -10.92 4.09
C VAL A 37 -31.21 -10.62 5.08
N ALA A 38 -31.07 -9.36 5.51
CA ALA A 38 -30.05 -8.96 6.50
C ALA A 38 -30.21 -9.75 7.81
N LYS A 39 -31.46 -9.91 8.28
CA LYS A 39 -31.77 -10.70 9.47
C LYS A 39 -31.46 -12.19 9.29
N LYS A 40 -31.68 -12.76 8.10
CA LYS A 40 -31.39 -14.18 7.80
C LYS A 40 -29.92 -14.49 7.64
N VAL A 41 -29.15 -13.56 7.08
CA VAL A 41 -27.71 -13.72 6.85
C VAL A 41 -26.90 -13.24 8.07
N HIS A 42 -27.56 -12.67 9.08
CA HIS A 42 -26.92 -12.08 10.27
C HIS A 42 -25.89 -10.98 9.91
N ARG A 43 -26.24 -10.15 8.91
CA ARG A 43 -25.39 -9.05 8.42
C ARG A 43 -26.14 -7.73 8.48
N SER A 44 -25.40 -6.64 8.31
CA SER A 44 -26.01 -5.31 8.20
C SER A 44 -26.83 -5.18 6.91
N VAL A 45 -27.86 -4.34 6.94
CA VAL A 45 -28.64 -3.99 5.74
C VAL A 45 -27.74 -3.35 4.68
N GLN A 46 -26.72 -2.59 5.11
CA GLN A 46 -25.73 -2.01 4.21
C GLN A 46 -24.97 -3.11 3.45
N PHE A 47 -24.51 -4.16 4.14
CA PHE A 47 -23.85 -5.29 3.49
C PHE A 47 -24.74 -5.92 2.41
N VAL A 48 -26.01 -6.19 2.74
CA VAL A 48 -26.98 -6.73 1.77
C VAL A 48 -27.17 -5.78 0.59
N THR A 49 -27.23 -4.48 0.84
CA THR A 49 -27.39 -3.44 -0.20
C THR A 49 -26.18 -3.38 -1.14
N ASP A 50 -24.97 -3.44 -0.60
CA ASP A 50 -23.72 -3.41 -1.38
C ASP A 50 -23.57 -4.63 -2.30
N TRP A 51 -24.08 -5.79 -1.86
CA TRP A 51 -24.06 -7.03 -2.64
C TRP A 51 -25.32 -7.26 -3.47
N TRP A 52 -26.38 -6.47 -3.26
CA TRP A 52 -27.68 -6.66 -3.91
C TRP A 52 -27.58 -6.62 -5.43
N LYS A 53 -26.78 -5.72 -6.02
CA LYS A 53 -26.69 -5.57 -7.48
C LYS A 53 -25.42 -6.17 -8.08
N LYS A 54 -24.61 -6.85 -7.28
CA LYS A 54 -23.34 -7.40 -7.78
C LYS A 54 -23.58 -8.70 -8.54
N PRO A 55 -22.73 -9.01 -9.54
CA PRO A 55 -22.71 -10.30 -10.22
C PRO A 55 -22.06 -11.37 -9.32
N TYR A 56 -22.39 -12.63 -9.59
CA TYR A 56 -21.88 -13.80 -8.83
C TYR A 56 -20.36 -13.86 -8.76
N ASP A 57 -19.66 -13.51 -9.85
CA ASP A 57 -18.20 -13.55 -9.91
C ASP A 57 -17.53 -12.64 -8.87
N GLN A 58 -18.18 -11.53 -8.51
CA GLN A 58 -17.65 -10.62 -7.50
C GLN A 58 -17.73 -11.19 -6.08
N CYS A 59 -18.53 -12.23 -5.82
CA CYS A 59 -18.64 -12.83 -4.48
C CYS A 59 -17.34 -13.48 -4.02
N PHE A 60 -16.56 -14.00 -4.95
CA PHE A 60 -15.29 -14.71 -4.71
C PHE A 60 -14.07 -13.79 -4.68
N VAL A 61 -14.26 -12.48 -4.92
CA VAL A 61 -13.16 -11.53 -4.84
C VAL A 61 -12.66 -11.49 -3.40
N ASP A 62 -11.40 -11.88 -3.23
CA ASP A 62 -10.71 -11.81 -1.95
C ASP A 62 -10.19 -10.39 -1.72
N TYR A 63 -10.79 -9.72 -0.73
CA TYR A 63 -10.39 -8.38 -0.31
C TYR A 63 -9.35 -8.41 0.83
N SER A 64 -8.90 -9.59 1.27
CA SER A 64 -7.89 -9.73 2.32
C SER A 64 -6.57 -9.06 1.93
N ASN A 65 -6.25 -9.03 0.64
CA ASN A 65 -5.03 -8.44 0.07
C ASN A 65 -5.23 -7.00 -0.46
N THR A 66 -6.44 -6.45 -0.38
CA THR A 66 -6.67 -5.04 -0.74
C THR A 66 -6.23 -4.12 0.39
N GLY A 67 -5.03 -3.59 0.27
CA GLY A 67 -4.48 -2.64 1.22
C GLY A 67 -3.11 -2.15 0.83
N ARG A 68 -2.66 -1.06 1.47
CA ARG A 68 -1.28 -0.61 1.36
C ARG A 68 -0.37 -1.71 1.93
N LYS A 69 0.53 -2.26 1.11
CA LYS A 69 1.56 -3.19 1.59
C LYS A 69 2.28 -2.58 2.80
N LEU A 70 2.32 -3.34 3.90
CA LEU A 70 2.92 -2.89 5.17
C LEU A 70 4.43 -2.69 5.04
N LYS A 71 5.07 -3.43 4.14
CA LYS A 71 6.51 -3.40 3.88
C LYS A 71 6.77 -3.31 2.38
N LEU A 72 7.85 -2.62 2.02
CA LEU A 72 8.37 -2.62 0.65
C LEU A 72 8.87 -4.02 0.30
N SER A 73 8.65 -4.47 -0.93
CA SER A 73 9.27 -5.69 -1.45
C SER A 73 10.80 -5.60 -1.37
N GLN A 74 11.49 -6.73 -1.20
CA GLN A 74 12.95 -6.76 -1.12
C GLN A 74 13.59 -6.14 -2.36
N ALA A 75 13.05 -6.45 -3.55
CA ALA A 75 13.50 -5.87 -4.81
C ALA A 75 13.37 -4.34 -4.84
N SER A 76 12.25 -3.79 -4.34
CA SER A 76 12.08 -2.34 -4.20
C SER A 76 13.07 -1.74 -3.21
N GLN A 77 13.39 -2.42 -2.10
CA GLN A 77 14.40 -1.99 -1.14
C GLN A 77 15.79 -1.92 -1.78
N ASP A 78 16.17 -2.95 -2.57
CA ASP A 78 17.46 -3.01 -3.25
C ASP A 78 17.62 -1.86 -4.27
N ILE A 79 16.54 -1.51 -4.99
CA ILE A 79 16.52 -0.35 -5.89
C ILE A 79 16.75 0.94 -5.09
N ILE A 80 16.09 1.10 -3.94
CA ILE A 80 16.26 2.28 -3.10
C ILE A 80 17.70 2.37 -2.55
N LEU A 81 18.28 1.26 -2.10
CA LEU A 81 19.65 1.19 -1.61
C LEU A 81 20.65 1.55 -2.70
N LYS A 82 20.56 0.94 -3.89
CA LYS A 82 21.40 1.27 -5.05
C LYS A 82 21.28 2.75 -5.44
N ALA A 83 20.08 3.32 -5.38
CA ALA A 83 19.82 4.71 -5.70
C ALA A 83 20.25 5.71 -4.61
N SER A 84 20.71 5.24 -3.44
CA SER A 84 21.08 6.05 -2.28
C SER A 84 22.60 6.14 -2.06
N GLY A 85 23.41 5.77 -3.06
CA GLY A 85 24.87 5.93 -3.06
C GLY A 85 25.37 7.38 -3.08
N ARG A 86 26.65 7.59 -3.46
CA ARG A 86 27.35 8.90 -3.40
C ARG A 86 26.59 10.05 -4.08
N GLN A 87 25.94 9.78 -5.21
CA GLN A 87 25.04 10.73 -5.87
C GLN A 87 23.59 10.23 -5.76
N ARG A 88 22.91 10.65 -4.69
CA ARG A 88 21.56 10.18 -4.35
C ARG A 88 20.54 10.64 -5.40
N LYS A 89 19.81 9.69 -5.98
CA LYS A 89 18.64 10.01 -6.82
C LYS A 89 17.46 10.49 -5.97
N SER A 90 16.67 11.41 -6.52
CA SER A 90 15.48 11.94 -5.85
C SER A 90 14.44 10.83 -5.62
N CYS A 91 13.66 10.93 -4.53
CA CYS A 91 12.67 9.90 -4.19
C CYS A 91 11.59 9.73 -5.27
N SER A 92 11.27 10.79 -6.02
CA SER A 92 10.30 10.74 -7.12
C SER A 92 10.85 9.95 -8.32
N VAL A 93 12.14 10.09 -8.63
CA VAL A 93 12.79 9.30 -9.70
C VAL A 93 12.83 7.83 -9.31
N VAL A 94 13.20 7.53 -8.06
CA VAL A 94 13.22 6.16 -7.56
C VAL A 94 11.82 5.52 -7.56
N ALA A 95 10.77 6.28 -7.27
CA ALA A 95 9.40 5.79 -7.37
C ALA A 95 9.03 5.38 -8.80
N LYS A 96 9.43 6.18 -9.80
CA LYS A 96 9.24 5.83 -11.21
C LYS A 96 10.02 4.57 -11.60
N GLU A 97 11.29 4.47 -11.19
CA GLU A 97 12.12 3.30 -11.45
C GLU A 97 11.53 2.01 -10.84
N ILE A 98 10.94 2.09 -9.64
CA ILE A 98 10.26 0.95 -9.02
C ILE A 98 8.99 0.58 -9.80
N ALA A 99 8.20 1.57 -10.19
CA ALA A 99 6.98 1.32 -10.97
C ALA A 99 7.30 0.68 -12.33
N GLU A 100 8.37 1.10 -12.99
CA GLU A 100 8.82 0.55 -14.28
C GLU A 100 9.40 -0.87 -14.13
N LYS A 101 10.24 -1.11 -13.12
CA LYS A 101 10.97 -2.39 -12.99
C LYS A 101 10.21 -3.49 -12.27
N GLN A 102 9.41 -3.13 -11.27
CA GLN A 102 8.72 -4.09 -10.40
C GLN A 102 7.22 -4.13 -10.65
N GLN A 103 6.70 -3.28 -11.55
CA GLN A 103 5.27 -3.07 -11.75
C GLN A 103 4.54 -2.78 -10.41
N GLU A 104 5.26 -2.16 -9.48
CA GLU A 104 4.79 -1.90 -8.12
C GLU A 104 4.60 -0.40 -7.91
N TYR A 105 3.40 0.00 -7.48
CA TYR A 105 3.14 1.39 -7.13
C TYR A 105 3.69 1.72 -5.74
N VAL A 106 4.73 2.56 -5.69
CA VAL A 106 5.31 3.06 -4.45
C VAL A 106 5.33 4.59 -4.45
N THR A 107 4.74 5.19 -3.41
CA THR A 107 4.75 6.65 -3.27
C THR A 107 6.12 7.19 -2.84
N ARG A 108 6.47 8.41 -3.28
CA ARG A 108 7.70 9.10 -2.86
C ARG A 108 7.87 9.16 -1.33
N ARG A 109 6.75 9.26 -0.59
CA ARG A 109 6.73 9.35 0.88
C ARG A 109 7.13 8.04 1.52
N THR A 110 6.69 6.90 0.97
CA THR A 110 7.13 5.57 1.44
C THR A 110 8.64 5.41 1.28
N ILE A 111 9.20 5.80 0.14
CA ILE A 111 10.65 5.74 -0.11
C ILE A 111 11.40 6.67 0.85
N ASN A 112 10.90 7.88 1.08
CA ASN A 112 11.54 8.81 2.01
C ASN A 112 11.54 8.25 3.44
N ASN A 113 10.41 7.71 3.90
CA ASN A 113 10.30 7.09 5.22
C ASN A 113 11.26 5.90 5.37
N TYR A 114 11.37 5.06 4.34
CA TYR A 114 12.32 3.95 4.32
C TYR A 114 13.76 4.46 4.46
N ARG A 115 14.16 5.44 3.63
CA ARG A 115 15.51 6.04 3.71
C ARG A 115 15.82 6.65 5.07
N HIS A 116 14.84 7.27 5.72
CA HIS A 116 15.02 7.78 7.09
C HIS A 116 15.20 6.67 8.12
N ARG A 117 14.44 5.57 8.03
CA ARG A 117 14.56 4.41 8.92
C ARG A 117 15.92 3.73 8.80
N GLU A 118 16.41 3.56 7.58
CA GLU A 118 17.71 2.94 7.28
C GLU A 118 18.91 3.88 7.50
N GLY A 119 18.70 5.10 8.01
CA GLY A 119 19.79 6.05 8.27
C GLY A 119 20.46 6.60 7.00
N LEU A 120 19.83 6.47 5.82
CA LEU A 120 20.33 6.95 4.55
C LEU A 120 20.19 8.49 4.48
N LYS A 121 21.15 9.19 5.09
CA LYS A 121 21.15 10.66 5.17
C LYS A 121 21.15 11.29 3.76
N PRO A 122 20.43 12.40 3.54
CA PRO A 122 20.33 13.04 2.22
C PRO A 122 21.66 13.55 1.66
N PHE A 123 22.65 13.79 2.52
CA PHE A 123 23.95 14.31 2.16
C PHE A 123 25.00 13.52 2.93
N HIS A 124 25.96 12.91 2.24
CA HIS A 124 27.25 12.67 2.88
C HIS A 124 27.80 14.06 3.18
N ILE A 125 28.04 14.35 4.46
CA ILE A 125 28.90 15.48 4.82
C ILE A 125 30.22 15.16 4.15
N ILE A 126 30.57 15.86 3.06
CA ILE A 126 31.94 15.87 2.57
C ILE A 126 32.71 16.43 3.76
N PRO A 127 33.57 15.65 4.47
CA PRO A 127 34.41 16.24 5.49
C PRO A 127 35.18 17.34 4.76
N LYS A 128 34.97 18.60 5.17
CA LYS A 128 35.84 19.67 4.70
C LYS A 128 37.25 19.18 5.00
N PRO A 129 38.13 18.99 4.00
CA PRO A 129 39.49 18.60 4.31
C PRO A 129 40.02 19.64 5.30
N LEU A 130 40.58 19.19 6.41
CA LEU A 130 41.28 20.06 7.34
C LEU A 130 42.24 20.91 6.51
N LYS A 131 42.19 22.23 6.66
CA LYS A 131 43.10 23.12 5.93
C LYS A 131 44.52 22.64 6.22
N SER A 132 45.23 22.16 5.20
CA SER A 132 46.65 21.83 5.32
C SER A 132 47.43 23.12 5.58
N GLU A 133 48.60 23.02 6.23
CA GLU A 133 49.50 24.17 6.41
C GLU A 133 49.83 24.87 5.07
N THR A 134 49.91 24.10 3.99
CA THR A 134 50.10 24.60 2.61
C THR A 134 48.98 25.51 2.10
N HIS A 135 47.76 25.39 2.63
CA HIS A 135 46.65 26.29 2.29
C HIS A 135 46.74 27.65 3.01
N ILE A 136 47.47 27.73 4.12
CA ILE A 136 47.71 28.98 4.86
C ILE A 136 48.85 29.76 4.20
N SER A 137 49.95 29.08 3.83
CA SER A 137 51.10 29.72 3.18
C SER A 137 50.78 30.35 1.83
N ASN A 138 49.94 29.71 1.01
CA ASN A 138 49.54 30.25 -0.30
C ASN A 138 48.68 31.52 -0.23
N ARG A 139 48.08 31.84 0.92
CA ARG A 139 47.30 33.09 1.11
C ARG A 139 48.18 34.26 1.56
N LEU A 140 49.32 33.99 2.18
CA LEU A 140 50.25 35.02 2.64
C LEU A 140 51.14 35.56 1.51
N TRP A 141 51.25 34.84 0.40
CA TRP A 141 52.03 35.21 -0.78
C TRP A 141 51.34 36.21 -1.73
N LEU A 142 50.07 36.56 -1.49
CA LEU A 142 49.31 37.51 -2.31
C LEU A 142 49.20 38.90 -1.64
N CYS A 143 50.01 39.16 -0.61
CA CYS A 143 50.03 40.41 0.15
C CYS A 143 51.33 41.22 -0.06
N ASP A 144 52.00 41.06 -1.20
CA ASP A 144 53.11 41.94 -1.64
C ASP A 144 52.59 43.02 -2.62
#